data_AF-A0A7K1DJD1-F1
#
_entry.id   AF-A0A7K1DJD1-F1
#
_cell.length_a   1.000
_cell.length_b   1.000
_cell.length_c   1.000
_cell.angle_alpha   90.00
_cell.angle_beta   90.00
_cell.angle_gamma   90.00
#
_symmetry.space_group_name_H-M   'P 1'
#
loop_
_entity.id
_entity.type
_entity.pdbx_description
1 polymer ?
#
loop_
_entity_poly.entity_id
_entity_poly.type
_entity_poly.pdbx_seq_one_letter_code
_entity_poly.pdbx_strand_id
1 'polypeptide(L)'
;SYAASEFAILRKVRVPNAIPYLFTALKVAAPASVITAFVSEYFGGLQNGLGSRITSNIANSKNAAAWAYVLGACLLGLAFYTVSIILEGLTRKGQSK
;
A
#
# COMPACT_ATOMS: atom_id res chain seq x y z
N SER A 1 15.74 -17.65 -34.96
CA SER A 1 14.57 -17.25 -34.17
C SER A 1 13.55 -18.38 -34.16
N TYR A 2 13.10 -18.83 -32.99
CA TYR A 2 12.33 -20.06 -32.75
C TYR A 2 10.88 -20.11 -33.29
N ALA A 3 10.54 -19.43 -34.40
CA ALA A 3 9.20 -19.43 -35.04
C ALA A 3 7.99 -19.27 -34.09
N ALA A 4 8.21 -18.69 -32.89
CA ALA A 4 7.17 -18.52 -31.89
C ALA A 4 6.39 -17.24 -32.19
N SER A 5 5.05 -17.33 -32.16
CA SER A 5 4.21 -16.15 -32.34
C SER A 5 4.46 -15.12 -31.24
N GLU A 6 4.30 -13.84 -31.56
CA GLU A 6 4.51 -12.75 -30.58
C GLU A 6 3.65 -12.96 -29.32
N PHE A 7 2.46 -13.52 -29.47
CA PHE A 7 1.58 -13.87 -28.35
C PHE A 7 2.17 -14.99 -27.47
N ALA A 8 2.82 -15.99 -28.06
CA ALA A 8 3.51 -17.05 -27.31
C ALA A 8 4.70 -16.49 -26.52
N ILE A 9 5.46 -15.56 -27.11
CA ILE A 9 6.59 -14.88 -26.45
C ILE A 9 6.09 -13.99 -25.32
N LEU A 10 5.03 -13.22 -25.56
CA LEU A 10 4.40 -12.38 -24.54
C LEU A 10 3.96 -13.21 -23.34
N ARG A 11 3.17 -14.27 -23.57
CA ARG A 11 2.57 -15.05 -22.49
C ARG A 11 3.54 -15.98 -21.76
N LYS A 12 4.50 -16.59 -22.46
CA LYS A 12 5.41 -17.59 -21.87
C LYS A 12 6.74 -17.01 -21.39
N VAL A 13 7.16 -15.86 -21.92
CA VAL A 13 8.47 -15.29 -21.61
C VAL A 13 8.32 -13.94 -20.91
N ARG A 14 7.60 -12.99 -21.50
CA ARG A 14 7.51 -11.62 -20.93
C ARG A 14 6.63 -11.56 -19.69
N VAL A 15 5.46 -12.20 -19.68
CA VAL A 15 4.55 -12.18 -18.52
C VAL A 15 5.19 -12.81 -17.28
N PRO A 16 5.71 -14.05 -17.30
CA PRO A 16 6.31 -14.66 -16.11
C PRO A 16 7.54 -13.89 -15.62
N ASN A 17 8.33 -13.35 -16.55
CA ASN A 17 9.50 -12.55 -16.21
C ASN A 17 9.14 -11.18 -15.61
N ALA A 18 7.96 -10.63 -15.93
CA ALA A 18 7.48 -9.35 -15.39
C ALA A 18 6.81 -9.48 -14.01
N ILE A 19 6.33 -10.68 -13.63
CA ILE A 19 5.64 -10.92 -12.36
C ILE A 19 6.46 -10.48 -11.12
N PRO A 20 7.77 -10.80 -10.99
CA PRO A 20 8.57 -10.35 -9.86
C PRO A 20 8.69 -8.81 -9.76
N TYR A 21 8.79 -8.14 -10.91
CA TYR A 21 8.85 -6.68 -10.97
C TYR A 21 7.50 -6.04 -10.61
N LEU A 22 6.38 -6.66 -11.00
CA LEU A 22 5.05 -6.23 -10.61
C LEU A 22 4.88 -6.23 -9.08
N PHE A 23 5.29 -7.31 -8.40
CA PHE A 23 5.21 -7.39 -6.94
C PHE A 23 6.15 -6.39 -6.24
N THR A 24 7.32 -6.14 -6.82
CA THR A 24 8.25 -5.10 -6.33
C THR A 24 7.63 -3.70 -6.43
N ALA A 25 6.98 -3.39 -7.55
CA ALA A 25 6.29 -2.12 -7.74
C ALA A 25 5.07 -2.00 -6.80
N LEU A 26 4.28 -3.06 -6.67
CA LEU A 26 3.09 -3.08 -5.81
C LEU A 26 3.45 -2.85 -4.34
N LYS A 27 4.61 -3.35 -3.90
CA LYS A 27 5.13 -3.16 -2.54
C LYS A 27 5.37 -1.69 -2.18
N VAL A 28 5.80 -0.86 -3.12
CA VAL A 28 6.02 0.58 -2.90
C VAL A 28 4.73 1.37 -3.13
N ALA A 29 3.93 0.98 -4.11
CA ALA A 29 2.67 1.63 -4.43
C ALA A 29 1.60 1.45 -3.33
N ALA A 30 1.54 0.29 -2.67
CA ALA A 30 0.54 -0.01 -1.63
C ALA A 30 0.59 0.97 -0.44
N PRO A 31 1.72 1.19 0.26
CA PRO A 31 1.76 2.15 1.37
C PRO A 31 1.55 3.60 0.89
N ALA A 32 2.06 3.97 -0.29
CA ALA A 32 1.85 5.30 -0.87
C ALA A 32 0.36 5.59 -1.15
N SER A 33 -0.38 4.58 -1.62
CA SER A 33 -1.82 4.68 -1.84
C SER A 33 -2.58 4.94 -0.54
N VAL A 34 -2.18 4.33 0.58
CA VAL A 34 -2.83 4.52 1.88
C VAL A 34 -2.60 5.94 2.39
N ILE A 35 -1.36 6.43 2.35
CA ILE A 35 -1.03 7.82 2.74
C ILE A 35 -1.84 8.81 1.91
N THR A 36 -1.90 8.60 0.59
CA THR A 36 -2.64 9.47 -0.33
C THR A 36 -4.15 9.44 -0.04
N ALA A 37 -4.72 8.26 0.26
CA ALA A 37 -6.12 8.12 0.67
C ALA A 37 -6.40 8.92 1.94
N PHE A 38 -5.58 8.79 2.98
CA PHE A 38 -5.71 9.56 4.23
C PHE A 38 -5.62 11.08 4.00
N VAL A 39 -4.63 11.53 3.22
CA VAL A 39 -4.46 12.96 2.89
C VAL A 39 -5.67 13.49 2.13
N SER A 40 -6.16 12.74 1.13
CA SER A 40 -7.35 13.14 0.39
C SER A 40 -8.59 13.24 1.27
N GLU A 41 -8.76 12.32 2.23
CA GLU A 41 -9.88 12.34 3.16
C GLU A 41 -9.81 13.53 4.13
N TYR A 42 -8.61 13.92 4.55
CA TYR A 42 -8.39 15.08 5.43
C TYR A 42 -8.74 16.42 4.75
N PHE A 43 -8.40 16.58 3.47
CA PHE A 43 -8.62 17.85 2.72
C PHE A 43 -9.97 17.94 1.98
N GLY A 44 -10.91 17.04 2.23
CA GLY A 44 -12.28 17.15 1.70
C GLY A 44 -12.71 16.06 0.70
N GLY A 45 -12.00 14.94 0.64
CA GLY A 45 -12.44 13.71 -0.03
C GLY A 45 -13.63 13.04 0.68
N LEU A 46 -14.04 11.85 0.23
CA LEU A 46 -15.22 11.15 0.75
C LEU A 46 -15.08 10.87 2.26
N GLN A 47 -15.79 11.63 3.09
CA GLN A 47 -15.69 11.69 4.55
C GLN A 47 -16.30 10.47 5.29
N ASN A 48 -16.25 9.27 4.69
CA ASN A 48 -16.75 8.03 5.28
C ASN A 48 -15.64 7.17 5.93
N GLY A 49 -14.38 7.61 5.87
CA GLY A 49 -13.25 6.87 6.42
C GLY A 49 -12.88 7.28 7.85
N LEU A 50 -11.74 6.77 8.32
CA LEU A 50 -11.25 7.02 9.67
C LEU A 50 -10.80 8.46 9.86
N GLY A 51 -10.24 9.12 8.83
CA GLY A 51 -9.67 10.47 8.88
C GLY A 51 -10.71 11.57 9.14
N SER A 52 -11.88 11.47 8.50
CA SER A 52 -13.00 12.38 8.74
C SER A 52 -13.52 12.27 10.17
N ARG A 53 -13.59 11.05 10.72
CA ARG A 53 -14.04 10.82 12.11
C ARG A 53 -13.08 11.39 13.14
N ILE A 54 -11.78 11.53 12.84
CA ILE A 54 -10.82 12.25 13.70
C ILE A 54 -11.23 13.71 13.81
N THR A 55 -11.44 14.37 12.67
CA THR A 55 -11.75 15.80 12.58
C THR A 55 -13.12 16.12 13.19
N SER A 56 -14.14 15.27 12.96
CA SER A 56 -15.49 15.45 13.56
C SER A 56 -15.51 15.24 15.08
N ASN A 57 -14.63 14.39 15.64
CA ASN A 57 -14.52 14.22 17.10
C ASN A 57 -13.68 15.31 17.77
N ILE A 58 -12.66 15.86 17.10
CA ILE A 58 -11.92 17.07 17.56
C ILE A 58 -12.86 18.26 17.68
N ALA A 59 -13.75 18.45 16.70
CA ALA A 59 -14.75 19.52 16.70
C ALA A 59 -15.74 19.46 17.88
N ASN A 60 -15.89 18.29 18.52
CA ASN A 60 -16.72 18.08 19.73
C ASN A 60 -15.94 18.23 21.06
N SER A 61 -14.74 18.82 21.04
CA SER A 61 -13.87 19.01 22.22
C SER A 61 -13.46 17.71 22.95
N LYS A 62 -13.59 16.55 22.30
CA LYS A 62 -13.11 15.25 22.80
C LYS A 62 -11.63 15.04 22.46
N ASN A 63 -10.75 15.85 23.05
CA ASN A 63 -9.30 15.82 22.80
C ASN A 63 -8.66 14.45 23.05
N ALA A 64 -9.16 13.67 24.01
CA ALA A 64 -8.69 12.32 24.27
C ALA A 64 -8.94 11.36 23.09
N ALA A 65 -10.09 11.48 22.41
CA ALA A 65 -10.40 10.67 21.25
C ALA A 65 -9.55 11.07 20.03
N ALA A 66 -9.29 12.37 19.86
CA ALA A 66 -8.42 12.88 18.81
C ALA A 66 -7.01 12.31 18.86
N TRP A 67 -6.38 12.34 20.04
CA TRP A 67 -5.05 11.78 20.25
C TRP A 67 -5.01 10.25 20.11
N ALA A 68 -6.08 9.55 20.48
CA ALA A 68 -6.21 8.11 20.22
C ALA A 68 -6.21 7.80 18.72
N TYR A 69 -6.87 8.62 17.91
CA TYR A 69 -6.83 8.47 16.45
C TYR A 69 -5.47 8.80 15.84
N VAL A 70 -4.74 9.81 16.36
CA VAL A 70 -3.36 10.11 15.94
C VAL A 70 -2.43 8.92 16.21
N LEU A 71 -2.50 8.34 17.41
CA LEU A 71 -1.77 7.11 17.73
C LEU A 71 -2.17 5.95 16.81
N GLY A 72 -3.47 5.81 16.50
CA GLY A 72 -3.97 4.83 15.54
C GLY A 72 -3.37 5.02 14.14
N ALA A 73 -3.26 6.26 13.66
CA ALA A 73 -2.64 6.57 12.37
C ALA A 73 -1.13 6.26 12.37
N CYS A 74 -0.41 6.58 13.45
CA CYS A 74 1.00 6.23 13.60
C CYS A 74 1.20 4.70 13.59
N LEU A 75 0.37 3.95 14.32
CA LEU A 75 0.43 2.48 14.35
C LEU A 75 0.10 1.87 12.99
N LEU A 76 -0.89 2.42 12.27
CA LEU A 76 -1.24 1.97 10.93
C LEU A 76 -0.08 2.21 9.94
N GLY A 77 0.54 3.40 10.00
CA GLY A 77 1.73 3.71 9.20
C GLY A 77 2.89 2.75 9.50
N LEU A 78 3.12 2.45 10.78
CA LEU A 78 4.13 1.48 11.20
C LEU A 78 3.80 0.07 10.69
N ALA A 79 2.54 -0.35 10.77
CA ALA A 79 2.10 -1.65 10.29
C ALA A 79 2.29 -1.80 8.77
N PHE A 80 1.92 -0.80 7.97
CA PHE A 80 2.17 -0.80 6.52
C PHE A 80 3.67 -0.84 6.20
N TYR A 81 4.49 -0.13 6.96
CA TYR A 81 5.94 -0.16 6.83
C TYR A 81 6.50 -1.57 7.13
N THR A 82 6.08 -2.19 8.23
CA THR A 82 6.48 -3.57 8.58
C THR A 82 6.04 -4.59 7.54
N VAL A 83 4.80 -4.48 7.04
CA VAL A 83 4.28 -5.35 5.96
C VAL A 83 5.12 -5.21 4.69
N SER A 84 5.52 -3.99 4.34
CA SER A 84 6.42 -3.75 3.20
C SER A 84 7.76 -4.46 3.40
N ILE A 85 8.39 -4.34 4.57
CA ILE A 85 9.65 -5.06 4.88
C ILE A 85 9.49 -6.58 4.80
N ILE A 86 8.39 -7.14 5.31
CA ILE A 86 8.13 -8.60 5.26
C ILE A 86 7.97 -9.08 3.82
N LEU A 87 7.22 -8.33 3.00
CA LEU A 87 7.08 -8.62 1.56
C LEU A 87 8.43 -8.58 0.83
N GLU A 88 9.34 -7.68 1.22
CA GLU A 88 10.72 -7.66 0.73
C GLU A 88 11.48 -8.94 1.07
N GLY A 89 11.43 -9.34 2.35
CA GLY A 89 12.12 -10.52 2.84
C GLY A 89 11.64 -11.80 2.16
N LEU A 90 10.32 -11.94 1.96
CA LEU A 90 9.73 -13.09 1.28
C LEU A 90 10.13 -13.15 -0.20
N THR A 91 10.19 -12.00 -0.88
CA THR A 91 10.62 -11.93 -2.29
C THR A 91 12.11 -12.24 -2.43
N ARG A 92 12.95 -11.73 -1.52
CA ARG A 92 14.41 -11.99 -1.50
C ARG A 92 14.72 -13.47 -1.26
N LYS A 93 13.93 -14.15 -0.43
CA LYS A 93 14.10 -15.58 -0.14
C LYS A 93 13.77 -16.49 -1.34
N GLY A 94 12.95 -16.02 -2.28
CA GLY A 94 12.62 -16.74 -3.52
C GLY A 94 13.71 -16.69 -4.61
N GLN A 95 14.70 -15.79 -4.49
CA GLN A 95 15.84 -15.68 -5.43
C GLN A 95 17.07 -16.51 -4.98
N SER A 96 17.01 -17.13 -3.80
CA SER A 96 18.10 -17.94 -3.22
C SER A 96 17.87 -19.46 -3.35
N LYS A 97 16.89 -19.88 -4.16
CA LYS A 97 16.69 -21.28 -4.58
C LYS A 97 16.60 -21.32 -6.09
#